data_AF-A0A9N8EQ37-F1
#
_entry.id   AF-A0A9N8EQ37-F1
#
_cell.length_a   1.000
_cell.length_b   1.000
_cell.length_c   1.000
_cell.angle_alpha   90.00
_cell.angle_beta   90.00
_cell.angle_gamma   90.00
#
_symmetry.space_group_name_H-M   'P 1'
#
loop_
_entity.id
_entity.type
_entity.pdbx_description
1 polymer ?
#
loop_
_entity_poly.entity_id
_entity_poly.type
_entity_poly.pdbx_seq_one_letter_code
_entity_poly.pdbx_strand_id
1 'polypeptide(L)'
;MSTPVNASQYVNMARGLASSPDALEAGAVAKATAKEIQEEITGDGAWSLRVLSLIAGGAMMLASISGFMRKFVTFDWDSAALDIIVFVVGLGVVLVESGLLVKLESCSSTNAMINNNAPFLRNLYGRGTIFIVTGFIEVYMRGTFDMIVGFFAIYVGLMYIWTGRRAKDKMAEVRSMAWQNNKFSMEELQEKYAMADVDGKGGLTLSQFRQFTANLGMSLDKKESEAAFMYIDKNHDSRIGYDEVHRWWSKGQNKK
;
A
#
# COMPACT_ATOMS: atom_id res chain seq x y z
N MET A 1 16.90 41.56 -25.11
CA MET A 1 16.36 40.60 -26.10
C MET A 1 16.67 39.20 -25.62
N SER A 2 15.69 38.54 -25.00
CA SER A 2 15.78 37.13 -24.62
C SER A 2 15.63 36.28 -25.89
N THR A 3 16.65 35.49 -26.21
CA THR A 3 16.60 34.54 -27.33
C THR A 3 15.50 33.52 -27.09
N PRO A 4 14.63 33.22 -28.07
CA PRO A 4 13.59 32.23 -27.92
C PRO A 4 14.23 30.84 -27.73
N VAL A 5 13.90 30.19 -26.61
CA VAL A 5 14.34 28.82 -26.31
C VAL A 5 13.77 27.89 -27.38
N ASN A 6 14.65 27.18 -28.09
CA ASN A 6 14.29 26.37 -29.25
C ASN A 6 13.57 25.08 -28.82
N ALA A 7 12.53 24.66 -29.54
CA ALA A 7 11.74 23.45 -29.24
C ALA A 7 12.61 22.19 -29.15
N SER A 8 13.71 22.14 -29.91
CA SER A 8 14.71 21.06 -29.86
C SER A 8 15.40 20.92 -28.50
N GLN A 9 15.56 22.02 -27.76
CA GLN A 9 16.14 22.02 -26.42
C GLN A 9 15.20 21.36 -25.40
N TYR A 10 13.89 21.60 -25.50
CA TYR A 10 12.89 20.93 -24.67
C TYR A 10 12.77 19.43 -24.98
N VAL A 11 12.85 19.04 -26.25
CA VAL A 11 12.81 17.62 -26.65
C VAL A 11 14.04 16.87 -26.15
N ASN A 12 15.22 17.48 -26.22
CA ASN A 12 16.45 16.89 -25.69
C ASN A 12 16.45 16.83 -24.15
N MET A 13 15.89 17.85 -23.48
CA MET A 13 15.71 17.84 -22.04
C MET A 13 14.70 16.78 -21.59
N ALA A 14 13.57 16.64 -22.29
CA ALA A 14 12.56 15.62 -22.03
C ALA A 14 13.12 14.20 -22.26
N ARG A 15 13.91 13.99 -23.32
CA ARG A 15 14.64 12.73 -23.52
C ARG A 15 15.65 12.47 -22.41
N GLY A 16 16.42 13.48 -22.01
CA GLY A 16 17.39 13.38 -20.92
C GLY A 16 16.74 12.98 -19.59
N LEU A 17 15.58 13.57 -19.28
CA LEU A 17 14.78 13.22 -18.11
C LEU A 17 14.22 11.79 -18.20
N ALA A 18 13.71 11.38 -19.36
CA ALA A 18 13.19 10.04 -19.59
C ALA A 18 14.27 8.95 -19.58
N SER A 19 15.52 9.28 -19.91
CA SER A 19 16.68 8.39 -19.84
C SER A 19 17.40 8.42 -18.49
N SER A 20 16.90 9.17 -17.51
CA SER A 20 17.52 9.19 -16.17
C SER A 20 17.42 7.80 -15.52
N PRO A 21 18.40 7.40 -14.68
CA PRO A 21 18.34 6.15 -13.93
C PRO A 21 17.02 6.01 -13.16
N ASP A 22 16.58 7.08 -12.51
CA ASP A 22 15.34 7.15 -11.76
C ASP A 22 14.10 6.91 -12.65
N ALA A 23 14.06 7.48 -13.85
CA ALA A 23 12.94 7.28 -14.79
C ALA A 23 12.89 5.85 -15.33
N LEU A 24 14.04 5.24 -15.59
CA LEU A 24 14.14 3.84 -16.01
C LEU A 24 13.73 2.89 -14.89
N GLU A 25 14.16 3.15 -13.66
CA GLU A 25 13.76 2.39 -12.48
C GLU A 25 12.25 2.54 -12.21
N ALA A 26 11.72 3.77 -12.25
CA ALA A 26 10.28 4.02 -12.13
C ALA A 26 9.48 3.26 -13.20
N GLY A 27 9.97 3.24 -14.43
CA GLY A 27 9.39 2.47 -15.54
C GLY A 27 9.42 0.96 -15.29
N ALA A 28 10.51 0.44 -14.73
CA ALA A 28 10.62 -0.96 -14.34
C ALA A 28 9.64 -1.34 -13.23
N VAL A 29 9.49 -0.47 -12.22
CA VAL A 29 8.51 -0.63 -11.14
C VAL A 29 7.08 -0.64 -11.70
N ALA A 30 6.74 0.35 -12.52
CA ALA A 30 5.42 0.44 -13.15
C ALA A 30 5.10 -0.81 -13.99
N LYS A 31 6.07 -1.32 -14.76
CA LYS A 31 5.90 -2.54 -15.54
C LYS A 31 5.69 -3.78 -14.66
N ALA A 32 6.42 -3.89 -13.56
CA ALA A 32 6.26 -4.98 -12.60
C ALA A 32 4.88 -4.93 -11.93
N THR A 33 4.43 -3.75 -11.49
CA THR A 33 3.10 -3.54 -10.93
C THR A 33 1.99 -3.85 -11.94
N ALA A 34 2.14 -3.45 -13.20
CA ALA A 34 1.17 -3.78 -14.24
C ALA A 34 1.06 -5.29 -14.47
N LYS A 35 2.18 -6.01 -14.42
CA LYS A 35 2.20 -7.48 -14.51
C LYS A 35 1.49 -8.12 -13.32
N GLU A 36 1.72 -7.64 -12.10
CA GLU A 36 1.04 -8.13 -10.89
C GLU A 36 -0.48 -7.93 -10.97
N ILE A 37 -0.93 -6.75 -11.41
CA ILE A 37 -2.35 -6.46 -11.63
C ILE A 37 -2.94 -7.43 -12.67
N GLN A 38 -2.23 -7.63 -13.79
CA GLN A 38 -2.68 -8.54 -14.84
C GLN A 38 -2.79 -9.99 -14.35
N GLU A 39 -1.75 -10.48 -13.66
CA GLU A 39 -1.73 -11.82 -13.06
C GLU A 39 -2.91 -12.01 -12.10
N GLU A 40 -3.24 -10.98 -11.33
CA GLU A 40 -4.34 -11.03 -10.38
C GLU A 40 -5.73 -10.94 -11.02
N ILE A 41 -5.89 -10.16 -12.09
CA ILE A 41 -7.12 -10.13 -12.90
C ILE A 41 -7.36 -11.50 -13.56
N THR A 42 -6.29 -12.17 -13.99
CA THR A 42 -6.38 -13.48 -14.66
C THR A 42 -6.42 -14.68 -13.71
N GLY A 43 -6.14 -14.47 -12.42
CA GLY A 43 -6.07 -15.54 -11.42
C GLY A 43 -7.40 -15.84 -10.73
N ASP A 44 -7.51 -17.03 -10.15
CA ASP A 44 -8.73 -17.47 -9.45
C ASP A 44 -8.86 -16.82 -8.05
N GLY A 45 -9.77 -15.85 -7.96
CA GLY A 45 -10.68 -15.65 -6.82
C GLY A 45 -10.26 -14.70 -5.70
N ALA A 46 -8.96 -14.53 -5.39
CA ALA A 46 -8.53 -13.71 -4.24
C ALA A 46 -7.63 -12.53 -4.66
N TRP A 47 -8.25 -11.35 -4.77
CA TRP A 47 -7.58 -10.08 -5.02
C TRP A 47 -6.72 -9.64 -3.82
N SER A 48 -5.54 -9.10 -4.07
CA SER A 48 -4.65 -8.51 -3.08
C SER A 48 -5.25 -7.21 -2.57
N LEU A 49 -5.02 -6.91 -1.29
CA LEU A 49 -5.41 -5.62 -0.73
C LEU A 49 -4.69 -4.48 -1.45
N ARG A 50 -3.42 -4.68 -1.85
CA ARG A 50 -2.60 -3.68 -2.53
C ARG A 50 -3.13 -3.33 -3.91
N VAL A 51 -3.48 -4.34 -4.70
CA VAL A 51 -4.03 -4.14 -6.05
C VAL A 51 -5.39 -3.48 -6.00
N LEU A 52 -6.26 -3.87 -5.06
CA LEU A 52 -7.56 -3.20 -4.85
C LEU A 52 -7.38 -1.71 -4.54
N SER A 53 -6.45 -1.36 -3.65
CA SER A 53 -6.14 0.05 -3.35
C SER A 53 -5.52 0.79 -4.54
N LEU A 54 -4.73 0.11 -5.37
CA LEU A 54 -4.09 0.73 -6.53
C LEU A 54 -5.10 1.01 -7.65
N ILE A 55 -6.03 0.08 -7.89
CA ILE A 55 -7.16 0.27 -8.79
C ILE A 55 -8.07 1.39 -8.27
N ALA A 56 -8.39 1.40 -6.97
CA ALA A 56 -9.20 2.47 -6.37
C ALA A 56 -8.50 3.83 -6.49
N GLY A 57 -7.21 3.91 -6.17
CA GLY A 57 -6.39 5.12 -6.32
C GLY A 57 -6.38 5.66 -7.76
N GLY A 58 -6.14 4.78 -8.73
CA GLY A 58 -6.17 5.13 -10.15
C GLY A 58 -7.55 5.59 -10.62
N ALA A 59 -8.62 4.90 -10.19
CA ALA A 59 -9.99 5.28 -10.51
C ALA A 59 -10.36 6.66 -9.93
N MET A 60 -9.99 6.94 -8.67
CA MET A 60 -10.18 8.25 -8.03
C MET A 60 -9.46 9.36 -8.80
N MET A 61 -8.22 9.12 -9.26
CA MET A 61 -7.48 10.08 -10.06
C MET A 61 -8.17 10.38 -11.39
N LEU A 62 -8.64 9.34 -12.10
CA LEU A 62 -9.34 9.49 -13.38
C LEU A 62 -10.68 10.21 -13.20
N ALA A 63 -11.45 9.85 -12.17
CA ALA A 63 -12.70 10.50 -11.81
C ALA A 63 -12.47 11.98 -11.54
N SER A 64 -11.50 12.31 -10.68
CA SER A 64 -11.15 13.68 -10.31
C SER A 64 -10.72 14.53 -11.50
N ILE A 65 -9.90 14.02 -12.42
CA ILE A 65 -9.51 14.76 -13.64
C ILE A 65 -10.75 15.05 -14.50
N SER A 66 -11.61 14.04 -14.69
CA SER A 66 -12.83 14.19 -15.49
C SER A 66 -13.86 15.12 -14.85
N GLY A 67 -13.98 15.09 -13.52
CA GLY A 67 -14.83 15.96 -12.71
C GLY A 67 -14.35 17.40 -12.76
N PHE A 68 -13.05 17.60 -12.52
CA PHE A 68 -12.43 18.92 -12.51
C PHE A 68 -12.59 19.64 -13.84
N MET A 69 -12.33 18.95 -14.96
CA MET A 69 -12.47 19.55 -16.29
C MET A 69 -13.90 20.02 -16.58
N ARG A 70 -14.92 19.27 -16.14
CA ARG A 70 -16.33 19.67 -16.28
C ARG A 70 -16.64 20.89 -15.40
N LYS A 71 -16.26 20.85 -14.12
CA LYS A 71 -16.56 21.91 -13.15
C LYS A 71 -15.79 23.21 -13.39
N PHE A 72 -14.58 23.10 -13.92
CA PHE A 72 -13.78 24.24 -14.35
C PHE A 72 -14.49 25.03 -15.46
N VAL A 73 -15.12 24.34 -16.42
CA VAL A 73 -15.92 24.98 -17.48
C VAL A 73 -17.22 25.56 -16.93
N THR A 74 -17.85 24.93 -15.93
CA THR A 74 -19.09 25.42 -15.32
C THR A 74 -18.87 26.45 -14.20
N PHE A 75 -17.61 26.85 -13.92
CA PHE A 75 -17.22 27.79 -12.85
C PHE A 75 -17.66 27.38 -11.43
N ASP A 76 -17.81 26.07 -11.18
CA ASP A 76 -18.12 25.54 -9.84
C ASP A 76 -16.83 25.26 -9.07
N TRP A 77 -16.24 26.33 -8.51
CA TRP A 77 -14.93 26.28 -7.84
C TRP A 77 -14.95 25.48 -6.54
N ASP A 78 -16.07 25.47 -5.82
CA ASP A 78 -16.20 24.74 -4.55
C ASP A 78 -16.11 23.24 -4.80
N SER A 79 -16.85 22.72 -5.78
CA SER A 79 -16.79 21.31 -6.16
C SER A 79 -15.48 20.95 -6.88
N ALA A 80 -14.86 21.89 -7.58
CA ALA A 80 -13.56 21.68 -8.25
C ALA A 80 -12.41 21.56 -7.24
N ALA A 81 -12.46 22.29 -6.12
CA ALA A 81 -11.48 22.16 -5.04
C ALA A 81 -11.49 20.75 -4.43
N LEU A 82 -12.67 20.15 -4.28
CA LEU A 82 -12.77 18.78 -3.78
C LEU A 82 -12.15 17.75 -4.75
N ASP A 83 -12.28 17.93 -6.07
CA ASP A 83 -11.61 17.05 -7.04
C ASP A 83 -10.09 17.13 -6.93
N ILE A 84 -9.53 18.31 -6.65
CA ILE A 84 -8.09 18.46 -6.43
C ILE A 84 -7.67 17.64 -5.20
N ILE A 85 -8.44 17.70 -4.12
CA ILE A 85 -8.17 16.93 -2.89
C ILE A 85 -8.22 15.43 -3.19
N VAL A 86 -9.26 14.95 -3.85
CA VAL A 86 -9.40 13.53 -4.20
C VAL A 86 -8.29 13.07 -5.15
N PHE A 87 -7.90 13.90 -6.12
CA PHE A 87 -6.77 13.62 -7.01
C PHE A 87 -5.45 13.45 -6.23
N VAL A 88 -5.15 14.37 -5.31
CA VAL A 88 -3.93 14.32 -4.49
C VAL A 88 -3.93 13.09 -3.59
N VAL A 89 -5.07 12.73 -3.00
CA VAL A 89 -5.20 11.51 -2.19
C VAL A 89 -5.02 10.26 -3.05
N GLY A 90 -5.66 10.20 -4.22
CA GLY A 90 -5.50 9.08 -5.17
C GLY A 90 -4.06 8.91 -5.63
N LEU A 91 -3.38 10.01 -5.95
CA LEU A 91 -1.95 10.00 -6.28
C LEU A 91 -1.11 9.49 -5.11
N GLY A 92 -1.36 9.98 -3.89
CA GLY A 92 -0.65 9.53 -2.69
C GLY A 92 -0.80 8.03 -2.45
N VAL A 93 -2.01 7.49 -2.62
CA VAL A 93 -2.28 6.04 -2.53
C VAL A 93 -1.48 5.27 -3.59
N VAL A 94 -1.55 5.67 -4.86
CA VAL A 94 -0.82 4.97 -5.95
C VAL A 94 0.68 4.99 -5.70
N LEU A 95 1.25 6.11 -5.26
CA LEU A 95 2.68 6.22 -4.93
C LEU A 95 3.09 5.31 -3.78
N VAL A 96 2.25 5.23 -2.74
CA VAL A 96 2.50 4.35 -1.59
C VAL A 96 2.38 2.87 -1.96
N GLU A 97 1.37 2.48 -2.73
CA GLU A 97 1.11 1.06 -3.04
C GLU A 97 2.00 0.51 -4.15
N SER A 98 2.44 1.33 -5.11
CA SER A 98 3.37 0.90 -6.16
C SER A 98 4.77 0.56 -5.64
N GLY A 99 5.06 0.89 -4.36
CA GLY A 99 6.41 0.74 -3.79
C GLY A 99 7.43 1.69 -4.42
N LEU A 100 6.97 2.64 -5.25
CA LEU A 100 7.82 3.61 -5.94
C LEU A 100 8.58 4.49 -4.94
N LEU A 101 7.94 4.83 -3.81
CA LEU A 101 8.54 5.60 -2.73
C LEU A 101 9.66 4.87 -1.97
N VAL A 102 9.68 3.54 -2.02
CA VAL A 102 10.71 2.73 -1.36
C VAL A 102 11.90 2.50 -2.27
N LYS A 103 11.68 2.43 -3.59
CA LYS A 103 12.71 2.08 -4.57
C LYS A 103 13.49 3.27 -5.11
N LEU A 104 12.84 4.42 -5.31
CA LEU A 104 13.52 5.61 -5.84
C LEU A 104 14.23 6.41 -4.75
N GLU A 105 15.56 6.53 -4.83
CA GLU A 105 16.37 7.37 -3.93
C GLU A 105 15.94 8.84 -3.94
N SER A 106 15.52 9.37 -5.10
CA SER A 106 14.94 10.73 -5.23
C SER A 106 13.66 10.93 -4.40
N CYS A 107 12.93 9.86 -4.07
CA CYS A 107 11.74 9.91 -3.21
C CYS A 107 12.02 9.58 -1.73
N SER A 108 13.28 9.38 -1.33
CA SER A 108 13.65 9.13 0.07
C SER A 108 13.18 10.25 1.02
N SER A 109 13.23 11.50 0.55
CA SER A 109 12.72 12.66 1.27
C SER A 109 11.20 12.60 1.46
N THR A 110 10.46 12.16 0.45
CA THR A 110 9.01 11.93 0.51
C THR A 110 8.67 10.77 1.45
N ASN A 111 9.49 9.72 1.45
CA ASN A 111 9.33 8.57 2.34
C ASN A 111 9.53 8.97 3.81
N ALA A 112 10.54 9.80 4.08
CA ALA A 112 10.78 10.42 5.39
C ALA A 112 9.65 11.39 5.79
N MET A 113 9.15 12.19 4.85
CA MET A 113 8.05 13.13 5.08
C MET A 113 6.74 12.40 5.40
N ILE A 114 6.44 11.28 4.74
CA ILE A 114 5.28 10.43 5.05
C ILE A 114 5.45 9.80 6.43
N ASN A 115 6.65 9.33 6.77
CA ASN A 115 6.93 8.72 8.07
C ASN A 115 6.71 9.72 9.23
N ASN A 116 7.07 10.98 9.03
CA ASN A 116 6.96 12.02 10.05
C ASN A 116 5.57 12.71 10.08
N ASN A 117 5.01 13.03 8.92
CA ASN A 117 3.82 13.89 8.82
C ASN A 117 2.51 13.11 8.64
N ALA A 118 2.57 11.88 8.13
CA ALA A 118 1.38 11.11 7.82
C ALA A 118 1.52 9.60 8.14
N PRO A 119 1.88 9.23 9.40
CA PRO A 119 2.03 7.83 9.78
C PRO A 119 0.74 7.01 9.62
N PHE A 120 -0.43 7.68 9.61
CA PHE A 120 -1.72 7.04 9.39
C PHE A 120 -1.86 6.43 7.98
N LEU A 121 -1.17 6.97 6.96
CA LEU A 121 -1.16 6.41 5.60
C LEU A 121 -0.47 5.06 5.52
N ARG A 122 0.38 4.71 6.50
CA ARG A 122 1.07 3.42 6.53
C ARG A 122 0.31 2.36 7.32
N ASN A 123 -0.49 2.79 8.29
CA ASN A 123 -1.36 1.88 9.04
C ASN A 123 -2.54 1.40 8.20
N LEU A 124 -2.79 0.09 8.22
CA LEU A 124 -3.90 -0.54 7.49
C LEU A 124 -5.27 0.08 7.80
N TYR A 125 -5.52 0.43 9.06
CA TYR A 125 -6.75 1.11 9.50
C TYR A 125 -6.83 2.56 9.02
N GLY A 126 -5.70 3.28 8.95
CA GLY A 126 -5.66 4.64 8.46
C GLY A 126 -5.94 4.69 6.97
N ARG A 127 -5.34 3.78 6.18
CA ARG A 127 -5.67 3.60 4.75
C ARG A 127 -7.15 3.34 4.53
N GLY A 128 -7.73 2.38 5.26
CA GLY A 128 -9.15 2.08 5.17
C GLY A 128 -10.05 3.28 5.49
N THR A 129 -9.67 4.09 6.47
CA THR A 129 -10.40 5.32 6.84
C THR A 129 -10.35 6.37 5.74
N ILE A 130 -9.20 6.57 5.11
CA ILE A 130 -9.04 7.53 4.00
C ILE A 130 -9.94 7.16 2.85
N PHE A 131 -9.95 5.88 2.43
CA PHE A 131 -10.81 5.41 1.35
C PHE A 131 -12.30 5.61 1.65
N ILE A 132 -12.72 5.41 2.89
CA ILE A 132 -14.10 5.66 3.30
C ILE A 132 -14.41 7.16 3.21
N VAL A 133 -13.55 8.02 3.74
CA VAL A 133 -13.75 9.49 3.71
C VAL A 133 -13.74 10.03 2.29
N THR A 134 -12.77 9.65 1.46
CA THR A 134 -12.71 10.10 0.06
C THR A 134 -13.86 9.55 -0.76
N GLY A 135 -14.27 8.29 -0.53
CA GLY A 135 -15.42 7.71 -1.21
C GLY A 135 -16.73 8.42 -0.85
N PHE A 136 -16.92 8.84 0.41
CA PHE A 136 -18.05 9.70 0.77
C PHE A 136 -18.00 11.08 0.08
N ILE A 137 -16.81 11.67 -0.03
CA ILE A 137 -16.61 12.94 -0.76
C ILE A 137 -16.99 12.77 -2.23
N GLU A 138 -16.54 11.71 -2.91
CA GLU A 138 -16.88 11.46 -4.32
C GLU A 138 -18.38 11.20 -4.53
N VAL A 139 -19.03 10.42 -3.64
CA VAL A 139 -20.49 10.20 -3.69
C VAL A 139 -21.25 11.52 -3.52
N TYR A 140 -20.74 12.46 -2.73
CA TYR A 140 -21.34 13.78 -2.56
C TYR A 140 -21.30 14.64 -3.83
N MET A 141 -20.33 14.47 -4.73
CA MET A 141 -20.17 15.29 -5.93
C MET A 141 -21.17 15.00 -7.07
N ARG A 142 -22.11 14.08 -6.86
CA ARG A 142 -23.30 13.79 -7.70
C ARG A 142 -23.08 13.37 -9.16
N GLY A 143 -21.84 13.18 -9.63
CA GLY A 143 -21.60 12.57 -10.93
C GLY A 143 -21.80 11.05 -10.89
N THR A 144 -22.43 10.46 -11.92
CA THR A 144 -22.70 9.02 -11.95
C THR A 144 -21.42 8.18 -11.89
N PHE A 145 -20.36 8.62 -12.60
CA PHE A 145 -19.06 7.95 -12.56
C PHE A 145 -18.38 8.10 -11.20
N ASP A 146 -18.41 9.32 -10.65
CA ASP A 146 -17.85 9.66 -9.33
C ASP A 146 -18.54 8.85 -8.22
N MET A 147 -19.83 8.59 -8.34
CA MET A 147 -20.58 7.74 -7.40
C MET A 147 -20.16 6.27 -7.45
N ILE A 148 -19.91 5.71 -8.65
CA ILE A 148 -19.43 4.33 -8.79
C ILE A 148 -18.04 4.19 -8.16
N VAL A 149 -17.13 5.11 -8.47
CA VAL A 149 -15.79 5.13 -7.92
C VAL A 149 -15.83 5.33 -6.39
N GLY A 150 -16.69 6.22 -5.89
CA GLY A 150 -16.84 6.47 -4.47
C GLY A 150 -17.39 5.27 -3.70
N PHE A 151 -18.40 4.57 -4.22
CA PHE A 151 -18.87 3.32 -3.60
C PHE A 151 -17.81 2.22 -3.62
N PHE A 152 -17.03 2.11 -4.70
CA PHE A 152 -15.91 1.19 -4.77
C PHE A 152 -14.82 1.53 -3.74
N ALA A 153 -14.46 2.80 -3.58
CA ALA A 153 -13.52 3.26 -2.57
C ALA A 153 -14.02 2.94 -1.15
N ILE A 154 -15.30 3.19 -0.83
CA ILE A 154 -15.90 2.82 0.47
C ILE A 154 -15.80 1.30 0.68
N TYR A 155 -16.13 0.49 -0.33
CA TYR A 155 -16.02 -0.97 -0.25
C TYR A 155 -14.58 -1.41 0.04
N VAL A 156 -13.58 -0.87 -0.68
CA VAL A 156 -12.16 -1.16 -0.45
C VAL A 156 -11.76 -0.74 0.97
N GLY A 157 -12.20 0.43 1.44
CA GLY A 157 -11.90 0.91 2.79
C GLY A 157 -12.47 0.01 3.89
N LEU A 158 -13.71 -0.47 3.73
CA LEU A 158 -14.33 -1.44 4.63
C LEU A 158 -13.59 -2.79 4.61
N MET A 159 -13.19 -3.26 3.42
CA MET A 159 -12.38 -4.47 3.25
C MET A 159 -11.04 -4.37 3.99
N TYR A 160 -10.35 -3.24 3.89
CA TYR A 160 -9.09 -2.99 4.61
C TYR A 160 -9.26 -3.11 6.13
N ILE A 161 -10.31 -2.50 6.68
CA ILE A 161 -10.59 -2.56 8.12
C ILE A 161 -10.98 -3.98 8.53
N TRP A 162 -11.84 -4.64 7.75
CA TRP A 162 -12.32 -5.99 8.05
C TRP A 162 -11.19 -7.02 8.02
N THR A 163 -10.41 -7.08 6.94
CA THR A 163 -9.26 -7.99 6.83
C THR A 163 -8.20 -7.64 7.87
N GLY A 164 -7.98 -6.36 8.16
CA GLY A 164 -7.05 -5.92 9.20
C GLY A 164 -7.40 -6.40 10.61
N ARG A 165 -8.68 -6.35 10.99
CA ARG A 165 -9.15 -6.91 12.27
C ARG A 165 -8.99 -8.42 12.28
N ARG A 166 -9.45 -9.08 11.23
CA ARG A 166 -9.39 -10.54 11.11
C ARG A 166 -7.96 -11.08 11.19
N ALA A 167 -7.02 -10.44 10.49
CA ALA A 167 -5.60 -10.78 10.57
C ALA A 167 -5.04 -10.55 11.98
N LYS A 168 -5.34 -9.41 12.61
CA LYS A 168 -4.88 -9.11 13.97
C LYS A 168 -5.40 -10.13 14.99
N ASP A 169 -6.67 -10.51 14.88
CA ASP A 169 -7.31 -11.45 15.80
C ASP A 169 -6.70 -12.85 15.66
N LYS A 170 -6.55 -13.37 14.43
CA LYS A 170 -5.85 -14.64 14.18
C LYS A 170 -4.41 -14.64 14.71
N MET A 171 -3.69 -13.54 14.48
CA MET A 171 -2.30 -13.38 14.96
C MET A 171 -2.23 -13.33 16.49
N ALA A 172 -3.22 -12.73 17.15
CA ALA A 172 -3.31 -12.72 18.60
C ALA A 172 -3.65 -14.12 19.16
N GLU A 173 -4.55 -14.84 18.50
CA GLU A 173 -5.00 -16.18 18.86
C GLU A 173 -3.83 -17.17 18.85
N VAL A 174 -3.10 -17.30 17.74
CA VAL A 174 -1.95 -18.22 17.63
C VAL A 174 -0.86 -17.88 18.63
N ARG A 175 -0.56 -16.59 18.80
CA ARG A 175 0.40 -16.15 19.80
C ARG A 175 -0.05 -16.60 21.19
N SER A 176 -1.32 -16.40 21.56
CA SER A 176 -1.84 -16.83 22.86
C SER A 176 -1.82 -18.35 23.06
N MET A 177 -2.09 -19.13 22.01
CA MET A 177 -2.01 -20.59 22.03
C MET A 177 -0.57 -21.10 22.19
N ALA A 178 0.39 -20.43 21.53
CA ALA A 178 1.80 -20.78 21.62
C ALA A 178 2.34 -20.56 23.05
N TRP A 179 1.92 -19.48 23.71
CA TRP A 179 2.29 -19.18 25.09
C TRP A 179 1.66 -20.10 26.12
N GLN A 180 0.35 -20.40 26.02
CA GLN A 180 -0.32 -21.24 27.01
C GLN A 180 0.24 -22.67 27.08
N ASN A 181 0.68 -23.20 25.93
CA ASN A 181 1.17 -24.57 25.85
C ASN A 181 2.68 -24.70 26.10
N ASN A 182 3.37 -23.62 26.48
CA ASN A 182 4.85 -23.54 26.57
C ASN A 182 5.54 -24.14 25.33
N LYS A 183 4.89 -24.01 24.17
CA LYS A 183 5.12 -24.83 22.97
C LYS A 183 6.14 -24.21 22.02
N PHE A 184 6.51 -22.95 22.26
CA PHE A 184 7.46 -22.19 21.46
C PHE A 184 8.31 -21.30 22.36
N SER A 185 9.60 -21.64 22.49
CA SER A 185 10.60 -20.76 23.09
C SER A 185 11.03 -19.67 22.10
N MET A 186 11.78 -18.65 22.56
CA MET A 186 12.32 -17.64 21.64
C MET A 186 13.37 -18.24 20.69
N GLU A 187 14.07 -19.27 21.12
CA GLU A 187 15.03 -20.01 20.31
C GLU A 187 14.33 -20.77 19.18
N GLU A 188 13.19 -21.42 19.45
CA GLU A 188 12.38 -22.09 18.42
C GLU A 188 11.77 -21.08 17.44
N LEU A 189 11.36 -19.90 17.90
CA LEU A 189 10.91 -18.81 17.03
C LEU A 189 12.02 -18.35 16.08
N GLN A 190 13.25 -18.21 16.59
CA GLN A 190 14.42 -17.85 15.79
C GLN A 190 14.76 -18.95 14.78
N GLU A 191 14.67 -20.21 15.16
CA GLU A 191 14.88 -21.34 14.25
C GLU A 191 13.83 -21.35 13.12
N LYS A 192 12.54 -21.19 13.45
CA LYS A 192 11.47 -21.11 12.45
C LYS A 192 11.61 -19.89 11.53
N TYR A 193 12.08 -18.77 12.06
CA TYR A 193 12.40 -17.59 11.27
C TYR A 193 13.54 -17.88 10.29
N ALA A 194 14.64 -18.48 10.77
CA ALA A 194 15.80 -18.83 9.94
C ALA A 194 15.44 -19.87 8.86
N MET A 195 14.56 -20.82 9.16
CA MET A 195 14.05 -21.77 8.17
C MET A 195 13.22 -21.11 7.06
N ALA A 196 12.51 -20.02 7.36
CA ALA A 196 11.72 -19.28 6.40
C ALA A 196 12.55 -18.26 5.58
N ASP A 197 13.63 -17.73 6.15
CA ASP A 197 14.59 -16.85 5.47
C ASP A 197 15.52 -17.64 4.53
N VAL A 198 14.93 -18.27 3.50
CA VAL A 198 15.64 -19.15 2.55
C VAL A 198 16.79 -18.43 1.82
N ASP A 199 16.64 -17.13 1.55
CA ASP A 199 17.66 -16.35 0.85
C ASP A 199 18.72 -15.76 1.79
N GLY A 200 18.57 -15.92 3.12
CA GLY A 200 19.53 -15.50 4.14
C GLY A 200 19.79 -13.99 4.15
N LYS A 201 18.83 -13.19 3.66
CA LYS A 201 19.00 -11.74 3.53
C LYS A 201 18.58 -10.97 4.79
N GLY A 202 18.22 -11.68 5.86
CA GLY A 202 17.95 -11.08 7.16
C GLY A 202 16.56 -10.44 7.28
N GLY A 203 15.65 -10.68 6.32
CA GLY A 203 14.31 -10.12 6.34
C GLY A 203 13.33 -10.90 5.46
N LEU A 204 12.22 -11.33 6.06
CA LEU A 204 11.21 -12.13 5.37
C LEU A 204 10.41 -11.29 4.38
N THR A 205 10.37 -11.72 3.12
CA THR A 205 9.41 -11.22 2.13
C THR A 205 8.00 -11.74 2.41
N LEU A 206 6.97 -11.18 1.77
CA LEU A 206 5.58 -11.63 1.96
C LEU A 206 5.39 -13.14 1.69
N SER A 207 6.07 -13.70 0.70
CA SER A 207 6.00 -15.14 0.40
C SER A 207 6.66 -15.99 1.49
N GLN A 208 7.83 -15.59 1.97
CA GLN A 208 8.52 -16.25 3.08
C GLN A 208 7.73 -16.12 4.39
N PHE A 209 7.09 -14.97 4.63
CA PHE A 209 6.23 -14.75 5.78
C PHE A 209 4.98 -15.67 5.78
N ARG A 210 4.41 -15.97 4.61
CA ARG A 210 3.34 -16.97 4.49
C ARG A 210 3.82 -18.37 4.88
N GLN A 211 5.04 -18.75 4.48
CA GLN A 211 5.63 -20.03 4.90
C GLN A 211 5.91 -20.04 6.41
N PHE A 212 6.46 -18.95 6.94
CA PHE A 212 6.71 -18.79 8.36
C PHE A 212 5.42 -18.94 9.19
N THR A 213 4.34 -18.25 8.83
CA THR A 213 3.06 -18.34 9.53
C THR A 213 2.45 -19.75 9.41
N ALA A 214 2.54 -20.39 8.25
CA ALA A 214 2.13 -21.79 8.06
C ALA A 214 2.94 -22.76 8.96
N ASN A 215 4.25 -22.57 9.08
CA ASN A 215 5.13 -23.36 9.94
C ASN A 215 4.82 -23.19 11.44
N LEU A 216 4.24 -22.05 11.82
CA LEU A 216 3.71 -21.80 13.17
C LEU A 216 2.31 -22.40 13.37
N GLY A 217 1.75 -23.09 12.38
CA GLY A 217 0.41 -23.68 12.43
C GLY A 217 -0.71 -22.70 12.12
N MET A 218 -0.40 -21.54 11.54
CA MET A 218 -1.37 -20.52 11.18
C MET A 218 -1.70 -20.58 9.70
N SER A 219 -2.97 -20.81 9.36
CA SER A 219 -3.47 -20.67 8.00
C SER A 219 -4.09 -19.29 7.80
N LEU A 220 -3.36 -18.43 7.09
CA LEU A 220 -3.84 -17.13 6.63
C LEU A 220 -4.15 -17.21 5.14
N ASP A 221 -5.29 -16.64 4.75
CA ASP A 221 -5.57 -16.41 3.34
C ASP A 221 -4.65 -15.32 2.75
N LYS A 222 -4.72 -15.09 1.43
CA LYS A 222 -3.87 -14.14 0.72
C LYS A 222 -3.93 -12.72 1.33
N LYS A 223 -5.14 -12.23 1.59
CA LYS A 223 -5.41 -10.86 2.08
C LYS A 223 -5.05 -10.74 3.56
N GLU A 224 -5.39 -11.75 4.36
CA GLU A 224 -5.02 -11.84 5.76
C GLU A 224 -3.50 -11.87 5.94
N SER A 225 -2.79 -12.60 5.09
CA SER A 225 -1.32 -12.64 5.09
C SER A 225 -0.73 -11.27 4.79
N GLU A 226 -1.28 -10.55 3.81
CA GLU A 226 -0.85 -9.18 3.47
C GLU A 226 -1.13 -8.21 4.62
N ALA A 227 -2.32 -8.28 5.21
CA ALA A 227 -2.70 -7.47 6.35
C ALA A 227 -1.83 -7.76 7.59
N ALA A 228 -1.54 -9.04 7.85
CA ALA A 228 -0.65 -9.47 8.93
C ALA A 228 0.79 -9.02 8.68
N PHE A 229 1.26 -9.12 7.44
CA PHE A 229 2.57 -8.63 7.03
C PHE A 229 2.69 -7.13 7.29
N MET A 230 1.77 -6.32 6.76
CA MET A 230 1.72 -4.87 6.98
C MET A 230 1.54 -4.46 8.44
N TYR A 231 1.00 -5.36 9.28
CA TYR A 231 0.86 -5.12 10.70
C TYR A 231 2.18 -5.31 11.47
N ILE A 232 3.03 -6.25 11.04
CA ILE A 232 4.33 -6.55 11.68
C ILE A 232 5.42 -5.63 11.14
N ASP A 233 5.49 -5.46 9.81
CA ASP A 233 6.42 -4.57 9.12
C ASP A 233 6.17 -3.12 9.56
N LYS A 234 7.01 -2.62 10.48
CA LYS A 234 6.89 -1.27 11.09
C LYS A 234 7.78 -0.25 10.41
N ASN A 235 8.92 -0.68 9.88
CA ASN A 235 9.79 0.20 9.14
C ASN A 235 9.30 0.41 7.69
N HIS A 236 8.39 -0.45 7.20
CA HIS A 236 7.80 -0.44 5.87
C HIS A 236 8.83 -0.60 4.76
N ASP A 237 9.88 -1.38 5.02
CA ASP A 237 10.90 -1.71 4.02
C ASP A 237 10.49 -2.89 3.11
N SER A 238 9.24 -3.35 3.24
CA SER A 238 8.68 -4.50 2.52
C SER A 238 9.38 -5.82 2.85
N ARG A 239 10.07 -5.88 3.98
CA ARG A 239 10.62 -7.07 4.61
C ARG A 239 10.24 -7.04 6.09
N ILE A 240 10.23 -8.22 6.71
CA ILE A 240 10.04 -8.31 8.15
C ILE A 240 11.36 -8.77 8.75
N GLY A 241 12.02 -7.87 9.48
CA GLY A 241 13.23 -8.19 10.21
C GLY A 241 12.94 -9.02 11.47
N TYR A 242 13.93 -9.77 11.95
CA TYR A 242 13.78 -10.57 13.17
C TYR A 242 13.37 -9.73 14.38
N ASP A 243 13.91 -8.51 14.52
CA ASP A 243 13.54 -7.58 15.59
C ASP A 243 12.05 -7.23 15.59
N GLU A 244 11.43 -7.14 14.40
CA GLU A 244 10.00 -6.86 14.27
C GLU A 244 9.15 -8.06 14.67
N VAL A 245 9.56 -9.26 14.27
CA VAL A 245 8.94 -10.52 14.73
C VAL A 245 9.06 -10.64 16.24
N HIS A 246 10.25 -10.43 16.79
CA HIS A 246 10.52 -10.51 18.23
C HIS A 246 9.70 -9.50 19.02
N ARG A 247 9.62 -8.24 18.57
CA ARG A 247 8.76 -7.21 19.17
C ARG A 247 7.27 -7.59 19.10
N TRP A 248 6.83 -8.15 17.98
CA TRP A 248 5.45 -8.60 17.83
C TRP A 248 5.13 -9.78 18.76
N TRP A 249 6.03 -10.74 18.89
CA TRP A 249 5.87 -11.91 19.75
C TRP A 249 5.87 -11.53 21.24
N SER A 250 6.84 -10.72 21.68
CA SER A 250 7.01 -10.26 23.07
C SER A 250 5.87 -9.35 23.56
N LYS A 251 5.22 -8.57 22.68
CA LYS A 251 4.02 -7.77 23.05
C LYS A 251 2.87 -8.60 23.63
N GLY A 252 2.85 -9.92 23.43
CA GLY A 252 1.89 -10.82 24.07
C GLY A 252 2.18 -11.08 25.55
N GLN A 253 3.44 -10.93 25.99
CA GLN A 253 3.86 -11.25 27.36
C GLN A 253 3.47 -10.17 28.39
N ASN A 254 3.42 -8.90 27.97
CA ASN A 254 3.18 -7.75 28.86
C ASN A 254 1.69 -7.46 29.14
N LYS A 255 0.77 -8.37 28.83
CA LYS A 255 -0.67 -8.25 29.12
C LYS A 255 -1.10 -9.06 30.36
N LYS A 256 -0.25 -9.16 31.37
CA LYS A 256 -0.66 -9.60 32.71
C LYS A 256 -1.15 -8.42 33.52
#